data_AF-A0A7W2L5N5-F1
#
_entry.id   AF-A0A7W2L5N5-F1
#
_cell.length_a   1.000
_cell.length_b   1.000
_cell.length_c   1.000
_cell.angle_alpha   90.00
_cell.angle_beta   90.00
_cell.angle_gamma   90.00
#
_symmetry.space_group_name_H-M   'P 1'
#
loop_
_entity.id
_entity.type
_entity.pdbx_description
1 polymer ?
#
loop_
_entity_poly.entity_id
_entity_poly.type
_entity_poly.pdbx_seq_one_letter_code
_entity_poly.pdbx_strand_id
1 'polypeptide(L)'
;MSDIKALLRETAIEGISGMAQHLPEGCELFVIVCRPGKDDFDLVLPSPEANLNNALDALRRQGLSIDGANIYKQAVCDLAVGAMTMGKQNNNPPPAGHWGQQFWDIGRAEGQQRDDLVAALEHLVAVTTPDASGQIGAEEEHLASLKHAREMIRLHRG
;
A
#
# COMPACT_ATOMS: atom_id res chain seq x y z
N MET A 1 24.39 19.52 27.09
CA MET A 1 23.05 19.26 26.49
C MET A 1 22.22 18.32 27.34
N SER A 2 22.77 17.19 27.81
CA SER A 2 22.13 16.28 28.79
C SER A 2 21.49 17.02 29.96
N ASP A 3 22.25 17.87 30.65
CA ASP A 3 21.79 18.54 31.87
C ASP A 3 20.66 19.56 31.62
N ILE A 4 20.67 20.23 30.46
CA ILE A 4 19.60 21.16 30.07
C ILE A 4 18.30 20.39 29.78
N LYS A 5 18.41 19.23 29.13
CA LYS A 5 17.25 18.38 28.81
C LYS A 5 16.68 17.74 30.08
N ALA A 6 17.54 17.36 31.03
CA ALA A 6 17.14 16.85 32.35
C ALA A 6 16.40 17.93 33.16
N LEU A 7 16.97 19.13 33.25
CA LEU A 7 16.34 20.26 33.94
C LEU A 7 14.96 20.60 33.35
N LEU A 8 14.86 20.72 32.02
CA LEU A 8 13.58 20.98 31.35
C LEU A 8 12.56 19.87 31.62
N ARG A 9 12.99 18.60 31.63
CA ARG A 9 12.10 17.47 31.94
C ARG A 9 11.53 17.58 33.35
N GLU A 10 12.37 17.88 34.36
CA GLU A 10 11.93 18.05 35.74
C GLU A 10 10.92 19.21 35.87
N THR A 11 11.26 20.38 35.32
CA THR A 11 10.34 21.54 35.31
C THR A 11 9.03 21.24 34.59
N ALA A 12 9.08 20.51 33.47
CA ALA A 12 7.88 20.13 32.73
C ALA A 12 7.00 19.14 33.52
N ILE A 13 7.59 18.20 34.27
CA ILE A 13 6.85 17.28 35.13
C ILE A 13 6.11 18.05 36.24
N GLU A 14 6.78 19.00 36.88
CA GLU A 14 6.17 19.86 37.91
C GLU A 14 5.02 20.69 37.31
N GLY A 15 5.25 21.32 36.14
CA GLY A 15 4.24 22.15 35.48
C GLY A 15 3.03 21.35 34.95
N ILE A 16 3.26 20.17 34.38
CA ILE A 16 2.19 19.27 33.92
C ILE A 16 1.28 18.90 35.08
N SER A 17 1.84 18.63 36.25
CA SER A 17 1.05 18.25 37.43
C SER A 17 0.06 19.34 37.84
N GLY A 18 0.46 20.61 37.73
CA GLY A 18 -0.45 21.75 37.96
C GLY A 18 -1.52 21.90 36.88
N MET A 19 -1.16 21.78 35.61
CA MET A 19 -2.13 21.85 34.50
C MET A 19 -3.14 20.69 34.55
N ALA A 20 -2.69 19.50 34.96
CA ALA A 20 -3.52 18.31 35.01
C ALA A 20 -4.69 18.44 36.01
N GLN A 21 -4.53 19.24 37.07
CA GLN A 21 -5.62 19.50 38.04
C GLN A 21 -6.81 20.24 37.46
N HIS A 22 -6.65 20.87 36.28
CA HIS A 22 -7.69 21.62 35.59
C HIS A 22 -8.21 20.91 34.33
N LEU A 23 -7.75 19.68 34.06
CA LEU A 23 -8.26 18.90 32.94
C LEU A 23 -9.70 18.44 33.22
N PRO A 24 -10.60 18.53 32.23
CA PRO A 24 -11.87 17.81 32.29
C PRO A 24 -11.66 16.30 32.45
N GLU A 25 -12.62 15.63 33.06
CA GLU A 25 -12.57 14.17 33.24
C GLU A 25 -12.38 13.45 31.89
N GLY A 26 -11.46 12.48 31.86
CA GLY A 26 -11.14 11.70 30.67
C GLY A 26 -10.27 12.40 29.61
N CYS A 27 -9.84 13.64 29.86
CA CYS A 27 -8.87 14.32 28.99
C CYS A 27 -7.43 13.93 29.32
N GLU A 28 -6.62 13.79 28.28
CA GLU A 28 -5.18 13.51 28.38
C GLU A 28 -4.38 14.79 28.09
N LEU A 29 -3.23 14.95 28.75
CA LEU A 29 -2.33 16.10 28.57
C LEU A 29 -0.97 15.64 28.06
N PHE A 30 -0.42 16.39 27.12
CA PHE A 30 0.86 16.10 26.49
C PHE A 30 1.70 17.37 26.39
N VAL A 31 2.97 17.29 26.76
CA VAL A 31 3.97 18.33 26.50
C VAL A 31 4.96 17.82 25.47
N ILE A 32 5.10 18.57 24.39
CA ILE A 32 6.05 18.28 23.31
C ILE A 32 6.96 19.49 23.15
N VAL A 33 8.26 19.26 23.26
CA VAL A 33 9.28 20.25 22.94
C VAL A 33 10.16 19.64 21.87
N CYS A 34 10.19 20.27 20.71
CA CYS A 34 10.99 19.82 19.58
C CYS A 34 11.94 20.91 19.10
N ARG A 35 13.06 20.48 18.51
CA ARG A 35 13.92 21.40 17.76
C ARG A 35 13.55 21.33 16.28
N PRO A 36 13.25 22.45 15.62
CA PRO A 36 12.97 22.42 14.19
C PRO A 36 14.10 21.76 13.39
N GLY A 37 13.78 20.72 12.62
CA GLY A 37 14.71 20.03 11.71
C GLY A 37 15.75 19.12 12.36
N LYS A 38 15.70 18.87 13.67
CA LYS A 38 16.61 17.96 14.38
C LYS A 38 15.90 17.24 15.52
N ASP A 39 16.19 15.96 15.71
CA ASP A 39 15.62 15.12 16.76
C ASP A 39 16.46 15.11 18.06
N ASP A 40 17.63 15.76 18.03
CA ASP A 40 18.63 15.72 19.10
C ASP A 40 18.16 16.34 20.44
N PHE A 41 17.04 17.07 20.44
CA PHE A 41 16.46 17.67 21.62
C PHE A 41 15.07 17.15 22.00
N ASP A 42 14.42 16.35 21.15
CA ASP A 42 12.98 16.08 21.28
C ASP A 42 12.60 15.51 22.66
N LEU A 43 11.61 16.14 23.29
CA LEU A 43 11.03 15.77 24.58
C LEU A 43 9.53 15.56 24.38
N VAL A 44 9.06 14.37 24.74
CA VAL A 44 7.64 14.02 24.76
C VAL A 44 7.29 13.55 26.17
N LEU A 45 6.38 14.26 26.83
CA LEU A 45 5.93 13.98 28.20
C LEU A 45 4.40 13.87 28.22
N PRO A 46 3.86 12.63 28.24
CA PRO A 46 2.44 12.39 28.43
C PRO A 46 2.07 12.47 29.93
N SER A 47 0.80 12.79 30.23
CA SER A 47 0.22 12.54 31.55
C SER A 47 0.18 11.03 31.84
N PRO A 48 0.06 10.61 33.12
CA PRO A 48 -0.12 9.19 33.45
C PRO A 48 -1.26 8.57 32.64
N GLU A 49 -1.06 7.33 32.20
CA GLU A 49 -2.03 6.54 31.42
C GLU A 49 -2.38 7.07 30.02
N ALA A 50 -1.81 8.20 29.60
CA ALA A 50 -2.15 8.80 28.32
C ALA A 50 -1.59 8.01 27.12
N ASN A 51 -2.41 7.87 26.09
CA ASN A 51 -2.06 7.21 24.84
C ASN A 51 -1.56 8.24 23.81
N LEU A 52 -0.28 8.16 23.43
CA LEU A 52 0.33 9.06 22.43
C LEU A 52 -0.40 9.03 21.07
N ASN A 53 -1.11 7.95 20.72
CA ASN A 53 -1.91 7.93 19.49
C ASN A 53 -3.09 8.91 19.55
N ASN A 54 -3.69 9.14 20.71
CA ASN A 54 -4.75 10.14 20.87
C ASN A 54 -4.23 11.55 20.62
N ALA A 55 -3.00 11.84 21.05
CA ALA A 55 -2.32 13.11 20.75
C ALA A 55 -2.10 13.26 19.24
N LEU A 56 -1.62 12.22 18.56
CA LEU A 56 -1.47 12.23 17.10
C LEU A 56 -2.80 12.45 16.39
N ASP A 57 -3.87 11.79 16.83
CA ASP A 57 -5.19 11.95 16.23
C ASP A 57 -5.80 13.34 16.48
N ALA A 58 -5.55 13.94 17.65
CA ALA A 58 -5.91 15.32 17.91
C ALA A 58 -5.19 16.29 16.94
N LEU A 59 -3.88 16.12 16.74
CA LEU A 59 -3.10 16.92 15.79
C LEU A 59 -3.58 16.71 14.35
N ARG A 60 -3.89 15.47 13.95
CA ARG A 60 -4.45 15.16 12.62
C ARG A 60 -5.79 15.83 12.37
N ARG A 61 -6.68 15.86 13.38
CA ARG A 61 -7.96 16.59 13.29
C ARG A 61 -7.78 18.09 13.11
N GLN A 62 -6.62 18.64 13.48
CA GLN A 62 -6.23 20.04 13.22
C GLN A 62 -5.51 20.23 11.88
N GLY A 63 -5.52 19.23 10.99
CA GLY A 63 -4.94 19.30 9.66
C GLY A 63 -3.43 19.04 9.59
N LEU A 64 -2.81 18.62 10.69
CA LEU A 64 -1.41 18.18 10.65
C LEU A 64 -1.30 16.82 9.97
N SER A 65 -0.30 16.68 9.13
CA SER A 65 0.01 15.44 8.43
C SER A 65 1.49 15.14 8.60
N ILE A 66 1.82 13.86 8.81
CA ILE A 66 3.22 13.40 8.78
C ILE A 66 3.81 13.56 7.38
N ASP A 67 2.96 13.74 6.37
CA ASP A 67 3.36 13.64 4.97
C ASP A 67 3.72 14.98 4.33
N GLY A 68 3.49 16.12 4.99
CA GLY A 68 3.67 17.45 4.39
C GLY A 68 3.08 17.52 2.97
N ALA A 69 3.95 17.50 1.95
CA ALA A 69 3.62 17.38 0.52
C ALA A 69 3.03 16.02 0.06
N ASN A 70 2.50 15.20 0.98
CA ASN A 70 1.90 13.88 0.74
C ASN A 70 2.88 12.77 0.29
N ILE A 71 4.19 12.92 0.57
CA ILE A 71 5.25 12.03 0.03
C ILE A 71 5.08 10.58 0.49
N TYR A 72 4.78 10.33 1.75
CA TYR A 72 4.64 8.96 2.25
C TYR A 72 3.41 8.25 1.65
N LYS A 73 2.27 8.93 1.52
CA LYS A 73 1.11 8.34 0.82
C LYS A 73 1.42 8.07 -0.65
N GLN A 74 2.11 9.00 -1.32
CA GLN A 74 2.58 8.78 -2.69
C GLN A 74 3.49 7.56 -2.78
N ALA A 75 4.49 7.44 -1.91
CA ALA A 75 5.39 6.29 -1.89
C ALA A 75 4.67 4.96 -1.66
N VAL A 76 3.65 4.92 -0.79
CA VAL A 76 2.82 3.73 -0.57
C VAL A 76 2.03 3.38 -1.85
N CYS A 77 1.41 4.38 -2.50
CA CYS A 77 0.72 4.18 -3.77
C CYS A 77 1.66 3.71 -4.88
N ASP A 78 2.84 4.32 -5.01
CA ASP A 78 3.85 3.97 -6.01
C ASP A 78 4.33 2.53 -5.81
N LEU A 79 4.51 2.11 -4.56
CA LEU A 79 4.87 0.72 -4.25
C LEU A 79 3.74 -0.24 -4.62
N ALA A 80 2.49 0.07 -4.30
CA ALA A 80 1.35 -0.76 -4.68
C ALA A 80 1.22 -0.90 -6.20
N VAL A 81 1.34 0.21 -6.93
CA VAL A 81 1.32 0.24 -8.40
C VAL A 81 2.50 -0.54 -8.99
N GLY A 82 3.70 -0.36 -8.43
CA GLY A 82 4.89 -1.10 -8.82
C GLY A 82 4.73 -2.60 -8.62
N ALA A 83 4.23 -3.04 -7.46
CA ALA A 83 3.96 -4.44 -7.17
C ALA A 83 2.97 -5.06 -8.15
N MET A 84 1.84 -4.39 -8.44
CA MET A 84 0.87 -4.85 -9.45
C MET A 84 1.50 -4.94 -10.85
N THR A 85 2.33 -3.96 -11.23
CA THR A 85 3.00 -3.95 -12.54
C THR A 85 3.96 -5.13 -12.67
N MET A 86 4.76 -5.40 -11.64
CA MET A 86 5.69 -6.52 -11.60
C MET A 86 4.97 -7.87 -11.58
N GLY A 87 3.85 -7.95 -10.83
CA GLY A 87 2.96 -9.11 -10.83
C GLY A 87 2.42 -9.44 -12.22
N LYS A 88 1.92 -8.42 -12.93
CA LYS A 88 1.43 -8.57 -14.31
C LYS A 88 2.49 -9.13 -15.25
N GLN A 89 3.75 -8.78 -15.02
CA GLN A 89 4.89 -9.27 -15.79
C GLN A 89 5.46 -10.61 -15.29
N ASN A 90 4.90 -11.17 -14.21
CA ASN A 90 5.43 -12.36 -13.52
C ASN A 90 6.90 -12.22 -13.12
N ASN A 91 7.31 -11.04 -12.65
CA ASN A 91 8.70 -10.78 -12.33
C ASN A 91 8.83 -10.16 -10.94
N ASN A 92 10.03 -10.28 -10.36
CA ASN A 92 10.43 -9.66 -9.10
C ASN A 92 9.37 -9.79 -7.99
N PRO A 93 8.98 -11.02 -7.61
CA PRO A 93 8.02 -11.23 -6.55
C PRO A 93 8.56 -10.68 -5.22
N PRO A 94 7.70 -10.12 -4.36
CA PRO A 94 8.10 -9.72 -3.02
C PRO A 94 8.68 -10.91 -2.22
N PRO A 95 9.56 -10.65 -1.24
CA PRO A 95 10.01 -11.69 -0.32
C PRO A 95 8.84 -12.36 0.42
N ALA A 96 9.01 -13.62 0.81
CA ALA A 96 7.99 -14.36 1.56
C ALA A 96 7.56 -13.60 2.84
N GLY A 97 6.25 -13.46 3.04
CA GLY A 97 5.68 -12.72 4.17
C GLY A 97 5.66 -11.19 4.01
N HIS A 98 6.15 -10.65 2.90
CA HIS A 98 6.09 -9.22 2.65
C HIS A 98 4.64 -8.76 2.36
N TRP A 99 4.19 -7.69 3.03
CA TRP A 99 2.82 -7.16 2.91
C TRP A 99 2.41 -6.79 1.48
N GLY A 100 3.40 -6.49 0.62
CA GLY A 100 3.21 -6.17 -0.79
C GLY A 100 2.80 -7.37 -1.67
N GLN A 101 2.86 -8.61 -1.16
CA GLN A 101 2.54 -9.83 -1.91
C GLN A 101 1.14 -9.77 -2.52
N GLN A 102 0.14 -9.29 -1.76
CA GLN A 102 -1.23 -9.18 -2.25
C GLN A 102 -1.37 -8.34 -3.52
N PHE A 103 -0.59 -7.25 -3.64
CA PHE A 103 -0.63 -6.37 -4.82
C PHE A 103 0.05 -7.03 -6.01
N TRP A 104 1.14 -7.74 -5.76
CA TRP A 104 1.81 -8.55 -6.79
C TRP A 104 0.88 -9.66 -7.29
N ASP A 105 0.19 -10.37 -6.40
CA ASP A 105 -0.75 -11.45 -6.74
C ASP A 105 -1.92 -10.93 -7.59
N ILE A 106 -2.48 -9.76 -7.27
CA ILE A 106 -3.48 -9.08 -8.10
C ILE A 106 -2.93 -8.87 -9.51
N GLY A 107 -1.73 -8.28 -9.61
CA GLY A 107 -1.07 -8.10 -10.89
C GLY A 107 -0.88 -9.41 -11.65
N ARG A 108 -0.43 -10.47 -10.96
CA ARG A 108 -0.19 -11.78 -11.56
C ARG A 108 -1.47 -12.43 -12.05
N ALA A 109 -2.57 -12.33 -11.32
CA ALA A 109 -3.87 -12.81 -11.75
C ALA A 109 -4.33 -12.13 -13.04
N GLU A 110 -4.22 -10.79 -13.11
CA GLU A 110 -4.54 -10.02 -14.31
C GLU A 110 -3.61 -10.36 -15.50
N GLY A 111 -2.31 -10.53 -15.22
CA GLY A 111 -1.34 -10.98 -16.21
C GLY A 111 -1.67 -12.36 -16.76
N GLN A 112 -2.02 -13.30 -15.88
CA GLN A 112 -2.33 -14.67 -16.26
C GLN A 112 -3.60 -14.75 -17.12
N GLN A 113 -4.66 -14.04 -16.72
CA GLN A 113 -5.88 -13.98 -17.53
C GLN A 113 -5.55 -13.47 -18.94
N ARG A 114 -4.84 -12.35 -19.06
CA ARG A 114 -4.43 -11.82 -20.36
C ARG A 114 -3.64 -12.84 -21.17
N ASP A 115 -2.66 -13.50 -20.55
CA ASP A 115 -1.79 -14.47 -21.22
C ASP A 115 -2.62 -15.67 -21.72
N ASP A 116 -3.59 -16.16 -20.93
CA ASP A 116 -4.50 -17.23 -21.32
C ASP A 116 -5.41 -16.83 -22.50
N LEU A 117 -5.91 -15.58 -22.51
CA LEU A 117 -6.69 -15.07 -23.65
C LEU A 117 -5.85 -14.94 -24.91
N VAL A 118 -4.62 -14.42 -24.79
CA VAL A 118 -3.70 -14.32 -25.93
C VAL A 118 -3.42 -15.71 -26.49
N ALA A 119 -3.13 -16.70 -25.64
CA ALA A 119 -2.91 -18.08 -26.07
C ALA A 119 -4.15 -18.66 -26.80
N ALA A 120 -5.36 -18.41 -26.29
CA ALA A 120 -6.59 -18.85 -26.94
C ALA A 120 -6.78 -18.21 -28.33
N LEU A 121 -6.44 -16.92 -28.47
CA LEU A 121 -6.51 -16.20 -29.74
C LEU A 121 -5.42 -16.66 -30.72
N GLU A 122 -4.20 -16.88 -30.25
CA GLU A 122 -3.10 -17.42 -31.07
C GLU A 122 -3.46 -18.81 -31.61
N HIS A 123 -4.03 -19.68 -30.76
CA HIS A 123 -4.52 -20.98 -31.18
C HIS A 123 -5.65 -20.85 -32.22
N LEU A 124 -6.62 -19.97 -31.99
CA LEU A 124 -7.68 -19.71 -32.97
C LEU A 124 -7.10 -19.22 -34.30
N VAL A 125 -6.15 -18.29 -34.29
CA VAL A 125 -5.48 -17.80 -35.51
C VAL A 125 -4.74 -18.94 -36.21
N ALA A 126 -4.02 -19.78 -35.47
CA ALA A 126 -3.27 -20.90 -36.04
C ALA A 126 -4.17 -21.88 -36.80
N VAL A 127 -5.34 -22.22 -36.26
CA VAL A 127 -6.24 -23.21 -36.88
C VAL A 127 -7.18 -22.63 -37.95
N THR A 128 -7.34 -21.30 -37.97
CA THR A 128 -8.19 -20.58 -38.96
C THR A 128 -7.41 -19.99 -40.12
N THR A 129 -6.08 -19.87 -39.99
CA THR A 129 -5.21 -19.39 -41.06
C THR A 129 -4.87 -20.55 -41.99
N PRO A 130 -5.13 -20.45 -43.30
CA PRO A 130 -4.73 -21.47 -44.25
C PRO A 130 -3.20 -21.64 -44.26
N ASP A 131 -2.74 -22.88 -44.32
CA ASP A 131 -1.32 -23.19 -44.47
C ASP A 131 -0.79 -22.86 -45.88
N ALA A 132 0.48 -23.18 -46.15
CA ALA A 132 1.10 -22.94 -47.46
C ALA A 132 0.39 -23.67 -48.64
N SER A 133 -0.46 -24.66 -48.35
CA SER A 133 -1.28 -25.38 -49.32
C SER A 133 -2.71 -24.86 -49.44
N GLY A 134 -3.07 -23.83 -48.65
CA GLY A 134 -4.41 -23.26 -48.59
C GLY A 134 -5.39 -24.10 -47.76
N GLN A 135 -4.90 -25.08 -46.99
CA GLN A 135 -5.73 -25.90 -46.11
C GLN A 135 -5.80 -25.28 -44.71
N ILE A 136 -7.00 -25.29 -44.12
CA ILE A 136 -7.21 -24.94 -42.71
C ILE A 136 -7.15 -26.21 -41.85
N GLY A 137 -6.97 -26.04 -40.54
CA GLY A 137 -6.98 -27.14 -39.58
C GLY A 137 -8.27 -27.97 -39.61
N ALA A 138 -8.26 -29.14 -38.97
CA ALA A 138 -9.42 -30.02 -38.93
C ALA A 138 -10.66 -29.30 -38.36
N GLU A 139 -11.85 -29.60 -38.90
CA GLU A 139 -13.10 -28.94 -38.48
C GLU A 139 -13.36 -29.06 -36.98
N GLU A 140 -13.03 -30.22 -36.39
CA GLU A 140 -13.16 -30.45 -34.94
C GLU A 140 -12.25 -29.53 -34.12
N GLU A 141 -11.02 -29.31 -34.56
CA GLU A 141 -10.04 -28.45 -33.89
C GLU A 141 -10.43 -26.97 -34.01
N HIS A 142 -10.97 -26.57 -35.16
CA HIS A 142 -11.55 -25.24 -35.36
C HIS A 142 -12.73 -25.00 -34.41
N LEU A 143 -13.67 -25.92 -34.31
CA LEU A 143 -14.81 -25.77 -33.40
C LEU A 143 -14.38 -25.71 -31.93
N ALA A 144 -13.37 -26.51 -31.56
CA ALA A 144 -12.79 -26.47 -30.22
C ALA A 144 -12.11 -25.13 -29.91
N SER A 145 -11.31 -24.58 -30.83
CA SER A 145 -10.64 -23.30 -30.64
C SER A 145 -11.63 -22.13 -30.55
N LEU A 146 -12.70 -22.14 -31.36
CA LEU A 146 -13.78 -21.14 -31.27
C LEU A 146 -14.50 -21.20 -29.92
N LYS A 147 -14.79 -22.40 -29.41
CA LYS A 147 -15.43 -22.57 -28.10
C LYS A 147 -14.52 -22.02 -26.99
N HIS A 148 -13.23 -22.37 -27.03
CA HIS A 148 -12.26 -21.92 -26.05
C HIS A 148 -12.07 -20.39 -26.07
N ALA A 149 -11.90 -19.79 -27.25
CA ALA A 149 -11.78 -18.34 -27.39
C ALA A 149 -13.03 -17.60 -26.85
N ARG A 150 -14.24 -18.11 -27.12
CA ARG A 150 -15.48 -17.55 -26.57
C ARG A 150 -15.53 -17.60 -25.05
N GLU A 151 -15.08 -18.70 -24.45
CA GLU A 151 -15.00 -18.84 -23.00
C GLU A 151 -14.01 -17.83 -22.39
N MET A 152 -12.81 -17.71 -22.96
CA MET A 152 -11.81 -16.75 -22.49
C MET A 152 -12.28 -15.30 -22.62
N ILE A 153 -12.95 -14.95 -23.72
CA ILE A 153 -13.56 -13.61 -23.90
C ILE A 153 -14.63 -13.34 -22.85
N ARG A 154 -15.44 -14.34 -22.51
CA ARG A 154 -16.48 -14.18 -21.48
C ARG A 154 -15.85 -13.93 -20.11
N LEU A 155 -14.83 -14.71 -19.75
CA LEU A 155 -14.10 -14.53 -18.48
C LEU A 155 -13.46 -13.13 -18.39
N HIS A 156 -12.95 -12.58 -19.49
CA HIS A 156 -12.35 -11.24 -19.52
C HIS A 156 -13.34 -10.07 -19.43
N ARG A 157 -14.64 -10.31 -19.65
CA ARG A 157 -15.65 -9.24 -19.66
C ARG A 157 -16.33 -9.01 -18.32
N GLY A 158 -16.19 -9.94 -17.36
CA GLY A 158 -16.96 -9.94 -16.10
C GLY A 158 -18.37 -10.47 -16.30
#